data_AF-A0A4Y2SEQ1-F1
#
_entry.id   AF-A0A4Y2SEQ1-F1
#
_cell.length_a   1.000
_cell.length_b   1.000
_cell.length_c   1.000
_cell.angle_alpha   90.00
_cell.angle_beta   90.00
_cell.angle_gamma   90.00
#
_symmetry.space_group_name_H-M   'P 1'
#
loop_
_entity.id
_entity.type
_entity.pdbx_description
1 polymer ?
#
loop_
_entity_poly.entity_id
_entity_poly.type
_entity_poly.pdbx_seq_one_letter_code
_entity_poly.pdbx_strand_id
1 'polypeptide(L)'
;MEQENRRAKAHHSSEIDDNFMDSSEESSGTEDISDQPGPSSNIAQSSLEENINAQIELRMGIVRGRKCFLTPKIMAILDRFHISQRSAVFILEAVAESLGHNIDELAINQNTIQRYREDFRKTKATRIKELFKENEPSFVCVHWDSKLLPALTLSLRHPPQPAW
;
A
#
# COMPACT_ATOMS: atom_id res chain seq x y z
N MET A 1 18.84 -37.32 -23.12
CA MET A 1 19.33 -37.72 -21.79
C MET A 1 19.08 -36.53 -20.87
N GLU A 2 17.85 -36.25 -20.42
CA GLU A 2 16.99 -37.12 -19.61
C GLU A 2 17.79 -37.66 -18.42
N GLN A 3 17.60 -37.11 -17.22
CA GLN A 3 16.91 -37.83 -16.15
C GLN A 3 16.64 -36.97 -14.91
N GLU A 4 15.39 -37.08 -14.50
CA GLU A 4 14.67 -36.66 -13.30
C GLU A 4 15.18 -37.33 -12.01
N ASN A 5 14.64 -36.85 -10.86
CA ASN A 5 14.25 -37.62 -9.66
C ASN A 5 15.29 -37.61 -8.50
N ARG A 6 14.99 -37.45 -7.19
CA ARG A 6 13.84 -37.82 -6.33
C ARG A 6 13.74 -36.96 -5.06
N ARG A 7 12.52 -36.80 -4.55
CA ARG A 7 12.16 -36.30 -3.21
C ARG A 7 12.55 -37.31 -2.12
N ALA A 8 12.91 -36.82 -0.93
CA ALA A 8 12.78 -37.56 0.34
C ALA A 8 12.25 -36.64 1.45
N LYS A 9 11.09 -37.02 2.02
CA LYS A 9 10.49 -36.50 3.25
C LYS A 9 11.28 -37.03 4.45
N ALA A 10 11.53 -36.17 5.44
CA ALA A 10 11.84 -36.61 6.79
C ALA A 10 10.76 -36.04 7.73
N HIS A 11 9.97 -36.94 8.29
CA HIS A 11 9.13 -36.69 9.45
C HIS A 11 10.03 -36.74 10.69
N HIS A 12 9.92 -35.73 11.55
CA HIS A 12 10.32 -35.84 12.95
C HIS A 12 9.35 -34.99 13.77
N SER A 13 8.67 -35.67 14.67
CA SER A 13 7.71 -35.18 15.65
C SER A 13 8.41 -35.08 17.00
N SER A 14 8.21 -33.98 17.71
CA SER A 14 8.22 -33.82 19.18
C SER A 14 8.05 -32.31 19.43
N GLU A 15 7.42 -31.77 20.47
CA GLU A 15 6.58 -32.22 21.57
C GLU A 15 5.91 -30.91 22.03
N ILE A 16 4.62 -30.96 22.36
CA ILE A 16 3.88 -29.81 22.87
C ILE A 16 4.12 -29.79 24.38
N ASP A 17 4.71 -28.73 24.91
CA ASP A 17 4.67 -28.45 26.35
C ASP A 17 3.55 -27.44 26.61
N ASP A 18 2.48 -27.98 27.18
CA ASP A 18 1.35 -27.28 27.77
C ASP A 18 1.80 -26.56 29.04
N ASN A 19 1.89 -25.23 28.99
CA ASN A 19 1.87 -24.42 30.21
C ASN A 19 0.58 -23.59 30.25
N PHE A 20 -0.44 -24.26 30.79
CA PHE A 20 -1.67 -23.73 31.33
C PHE A 20 -1.36 -22.78 32.49
N MET A 21 -1.61 -21.48 32.30
CA MET A 21 -1.70 -20.52 33.40
C MET A 21 -3.02 -19.77 33.29
N ASP A 22 -3.91 -20.16 34.19
CA ASP A 22 -5.19 -19.55 34.50
C ASP A 22 -4.96 -18.31 35.37
N SER A 23 -5.48 -17.17 34.94
CA SER A 23 -5.78 -16.04 35.80
C SER A 23 -6.89 -15.24 35.15
N SER A 24 -8.10 -15.63 35.50
CA SER A 24 -9.34 -14.89 35.25
C SER A 24 -9.44 -13.72 36.23
N GLU A 25 -9.50 -12.49 35.73
CA GLU A 25 -10.13 -11.38 36.42
C GLU A 25 -11.06 -10.67 35.42
N GLU A 26 -12.37 -10.89 35.59
CA GLU A 26 -13.41 -10.06 35.01
C GLU A 26 -13.32 -8.65 35.59
N SER A 27 -13.34 -7.64 34.72
CA SER A 27 -13.85 -6.33 35.08
C SER A 27 -14.70 -5.82 33.93
N SER A 28 -16.01 -5.91 34.13
CA SER A 28 -17.01 -5.35 33.24
C SER A 28 -17.02 -3.83 33.38
N GLY A 29 -16.71 -3.13 32.29
CA GLY A 29 -16.91 -1.69 32.17
C GLY A 29 -17.19 -1.36 30.72
N THR A 30 -18.47 -1.36 30.34
CA THR A 30 -18.93 -0.84 29.06
C THR A 30 -18.89 0.68 29.13
N GLU A 31 -17.87 1.31 28.55
CA GLU A 31 -17.89 2.73 28.24
C GLU A 31 -18.05 2.92 26.72
N ASP A 32 -19.16 3.57 26.39
CA ASP A 32 -19.68 3.93 25.09
C ASP A 32 -18.72 4.92 24.40
N ILE A 33 -17.91 4.44 23.45
CA ILE A 33 -17.06 5.32 22.63
C ILE A 33 -17.84 5.69 21.38
N SER A 34 -18.49 6.83 21.49
CA SER A 34 -19.09 7.62 20.41
C SER A 34 -18.27 7.60 19.12
N ASP A 35 -18.88 7.04 18.06
CA ASP A 35 -18.42 7.14 16.67
C ASP A 35 -18.61 8.59 16.16
N GLN A 36 -17.73 9.50 16.57
CA GLN A 36 -17.60 10.79 15.90
C GLN A 36 -16.59 10.68 14.77
N PRO A 37 -17.02 10.80 13.49
CA PRO A 37 -16.08 10.90 12.38
C PRO A 37 -15.33 12.23 12.53
N GLY A 38 -14.03 12.15 12.76
CA GLY A 38 -13.14 13.31 12.76
C GLY A 38 -13.26 14.12 11.46
N PRO A 39 -12.89 15.41 11.48
CA PRO A 39 -13.05 16.29 10.33
C PRO A 39 -12.38 15.70 9.10
N SER A 40 -13.15 15.63 8.02
CA SER A 40 -12.84 14.93 6.77
C SER A 40 -11.46 15.28 6.22
N SER A 41 -10.50 14.36 6.43
CA SER A 41 -9.14 14.39 5.85
C SER A 41 -9.13 14.18 4.32
N ASN A 42 -10.28 13.85 3.73
CA ASN A 42 -10.37 13.37 2.36
C ASN A 42 -9.94 14.41 1.30
N ILE A 43 -10.17 15.71 1.56
CA ILE A 43 -9.89 16.79 0.61
C ILE A 43 -8.38 17.11 0.53
N ALA A 44 -7.66 17.04 1.65
CA ALA A 44 -6.21 17.26 1.68
C ALA A 44 -5.43 16.05 1.11
N GLN A 45 -5.94 14.84 1.37
CA GLN A 45 -5.35 13.60 0.85
C GLN A 45 -5.46 13.50 -0.68
N SER A 46 -6.60 13.85 -1.27
CA SER A 46 -6.77 13.79 -2.72
C SER A 46 -5.84 14.76 -3.47
N SER A 47 -5.67 15.99 -2.95
CA SER A 47 -4.79 17.00 -3.54
C SER A 47 -3.31 16.59 -3.50
N LEU A 48 -2.87 15.99 -2.38
CA LEU A 48 -1.51 15.47 -2.25
C LEU A 48 -1.26 14.26 -3.17
N GLU A 49 -2.23 13.34 -3.26
CA GLU A 49 -2.14 12.20 -4.17
C GLU A 49 -2.08 12.63 -5.63
N GLU A 50 -2.88 13.61 -6.04
CA GLU A 50 -2.84 14.18 -7.39
C GLU A 50 -1.50 14.85 -7.71
N ASN A 51 -0.92 15.60 -6.76
CA ASN A 51 0.40 16.21 -6.92
C ASN A 51 1.52 15.17 -7.08
N ILE A 52 1.48 14.10 -6.27
CA ILE A 52 2.41 12.98 -6.37
C ILE A 52 2.29 12.31 -7.74
N ASN A 53 1.06 12.06 -8.22
CA ASN A 53 0.82 11.40 -9.50
C ASN A 53 1.30 12.25 -10.69
N ALA A 54 1.09 13.56 -10.67
CA ALA A 54 1.56 14.47 -11.73
C ALA A 54 3.11 14.51 -11.83
N GLN A 55 3.81 14.48 -10.69
CA GLN A 55 5.28 14.43 -10.64
C GLN A 55 5.84 13.06 -11.09
N ILE A 56 5.10 11.96 -10.85
CA ILE A 56 5.47 10.63 -11.34
C ILE A 56 5.41 10.57 -12.87
N GLU A 57 4.45 11.28 -13.49
CA GLU A 57 4.28 11.34 -14.95
C GLU A 57 5.55 11.86 -15.65
N LEU A 58 6.24 12.82 -15.04
CA LEU A 58 7.49 13.38 -15.55
C LEU A 58 8.68 12.40 -15.49
N ARG A 59 8.60 11.36 -14.65
CA ARG A 59 9.70 10.41 -14.41
C ARG A 59 9.53 9.07 -15.11
N MET A 60 8.34 8.75 -15.61
CA MET A 60 8.09 7.49 -16.29
C MET A 60 8.68 7.51 -17.72
N GLY A 61 9.60 6.60 -17.99
CA GLY A 61 10.36 6.57 -19.24
C GLY A 61 9.49 6.21 -20.46
N ILE A 62 9.67 6.95 -21.56
CA ILE A 62 8.97 6.73 -22.83
C ILE A 62 9.32 5.34 -23.37
N VAL A 63 8.31 4.52 -23.71
CA VAL A 63 8.54 3.27 -24.44
C VAL A 63 9.01 3.60 -25.84
N ARG A 64 10.23 3.15 -26.20
CA ARG A 64 10.80 3.36 -27.53
C ARG A 64 10.01 2.54 -28.58
N GLY A 65 9.53 3.20 -29.64
CA GLY A 65 9.02 2.56 -30.85
C GLY A 65 7.51 2.28 -30.91
N ARG A 66 6.79 2.28 -29.79
CA ARG A 66 5.31 2.18 -29.76
C ARG A 66 4.71 3.28 -28.89
N LYS A 67 3.52 3.78 -29.26
CA LYS A 67 2.82 4.82 -28.51
C LYS A 67 2.46 4.28 -27.13
N CYS A 68 2.98 4.91 -26.08
CA CYS A 68 2.65 4.57 -24.71
C CYS A 68 1.63 5.57 -24.17
N PHE A 69 0.48 5.08 -23.71
CA PHE A 69 -0.55 5.89 -23.04
C PHE A 69 -0.73 5.47 -21.56
N LEU A 70 0.15 4.63 -21.04
CA LEU A 70 0.12 4.17 -19.65
C LEU A 70 0.55 5.31 -18.73
N THR A 71 -0.42 6.08 -18.25
CA THR A 71 -0.18 7.19 -17.32
C THR A 71 -0.13 6.71 -15.87
N PRO A 72 0.44 7.49 -14.93
CA PRO A 72 0.36 7.22 -13.50
C PRO A 72 -1.09 7.04 -13.02
N LYS A 73 -2.04 7.76 -13.61
CA LYS A 73 -3.47 7.64 -13.30
C LYS A 73 -4.02 6.25 -13.61
N ILE A 74 -3.68 5.69 -14.77
CA ILE A 74 -4.04 4.30 -15.10
C ILE A 74 -3.39 3.34 -14.10
N MET A 75 -2.10 3.52 -13.79
CA MET A 75 -1.40 2.65 -12.83
C MET A 75 -2.04 2.69 -11.43
N ALA A 76 -2.41 3.88 -10.94
CA ALA A 76 -3.08 4.05 -9.67
C ALA A 76 -4.43 3.31 -9.61
N ILE A 77 -5.23 3.36 -10.69
CA ILE A 77 -6.50 2.64 -10.80
C ILE A 77 -6.25 1.12 -10.80
N LEU A 78 -5.30 0.64 -11.60
CA LEU A 78 -4.95 -0.79 -11.64
C LEU A 78 -4.49 -1.32 -10.28
N ASP A 79 -3.70 -0.55 -9.53
CA ASP A 79 -3.26 -0.91 -8.18
C ASP A 79 -4.41 -0.87 -7.17
N ARG A 80 -5.26 0.16 -7.20
CA ARG A 80 -6.38 0.34 -6.27
C ARG A 80 -7.42 -0.78 -6.40
N PHE A 81 -7.72 -1.22 -7.61
CA PHE A 81 -8.68 -2.29 -7.85
C PHE A 81 -8.03 -3.68 -7.94
N HIS A 82 -6.76 -3.79 -7.56
CA HIS A 82 -6.00 -5.05 -7.58
C HIS A 82 -6.06 -5.79 -8.92
N ILE A 83 -6.11 -5.03 -10.03
CA ILE A 83 -6.23 -5.60 -11.36
C ILE A 83 -4.93 -6.32 -11.72
N SER A 84 -5.06 -7.58 -12.16
CA SER A 84 -3.92 -8.38 -12.61
C SER A 84 -3.33 -7.81 -13.90
N GLN A 85 -2.05 -8.08 -14.18
CA GLN A 85 -1.44 -7.61 -15.44
C GLN A 85 -2.16 -8.15 -16.67
N ARG A 86 -2.59 -9.42 -16.62
CA ARG A 86 -3.33 -10.06 -17.70
C ARG A 86 -4.67 -9.37 -17.94
N SER A 87 -5.43 -9.12 -16.88
CA SER A 87 -6.71 -8.42 -16.96
C SER A 87 -6.52 -6.97 -17.46
N ALA A 88 -5.44 -6.30 -17.04
CA ALA A 88 -5.13 -4.96 -17.50
C ALA A 88 -4.90 -4.91 -19.02
N VAL A 89 -4.17 -5.88 -19.61
CA VAL A 89 -3.99 -5.97 -21.07
C VAL A 89 -5.35 -6.01 -21.77
N PHE A 90 -6.23 -6.95 -21.39
CA PHE A 90 -7.55 -7.10 -22.02
C PHE A 90 -8.42 -5.83 -21.91
N ILE A 91 -8.46 -5.22 -20.73
CA ILE A 91 -9.25 -4.01 -20.50
C ILE A 91 -8.70 -2.86 -21.35
N LEU A 92 -7.38 -2.67 -21.37
CA LEU A 92 -6.75 -1.56 -22.09
C LEU A 92 -6.84 -1.74 -23.60
N GLU A 93 -6.72 -2.96 -24.12
CA GLU A 93 -6.93 -3.29 -25.53
C GLU A 93 -8.36 -3.00 -25.96
N ALA A 94 -9.36 -3.51 -25.21
CA ALA A 94 -10.77 -3.28 -25.53
C ALA A 94 -11.14 -1.79 -25.48
N VAL A 95 -10.62 -1.04 -24.50
CA VAL A 95 -10.84 0.40 -24.41
C VAL A 95 -10.18 1.11 -25.59
N ALA A 96 -8.94 0.79 -25.93
CA ALA A 96 -8.24 1.38 -27.06
C ALA A 96 -8.96 1.12 -28.40
N GLU A 97 -9.40 -0.12 -28.61
CA GLU A 97 -10.17 -0.53 -29.80
C GLU A 97 -11.50 0.24 -29.89
N SER A 98 -12.23 0.35 -28.77
CA SER A 98 -13.50 1.10 -28.72
C SER A 98 -13.34 2.59 -29.00
N LEU A 99 -12.16 3.14 -28.72
CA LEU A 99 -11.80 4.53 -29.03
C LEU A 99 -11.26 4.70 -30.46
N GLY A 100 -11.20 3.63 -31.25
CA GLY A 100 -10.70 3.65 -32.63
C GLY A 100 -9.17 3.69 -32.75
N HIS A 101 -8.44 3.34 -31.68
CA HIS A 101 -6.98 3.24 -31.74
C HIS A 101 -6.53 1.89 -32.29
N ASN A 102 -5.52 1.92 -33.15
CA ASN A 102 -4.86 0.71 -33.63
C ASN A 102 -4.01 0.10 -32.50
N ILE A 103 -4.37 -1.12 -32.06
CA ILE A 103 -3.71 -1.85 -30.98
C ILE A 103 -2.22 -2.11 -31.30
N ASP A 104 -1.88 -2.38 -32.56
CA ASP A 104 -0.50 -2.70 -32.97
C ASP A 104 0.46 -1.53 -32.78
N GLU A 105 -0.06 -0.30 -32.81
CA GLU A 105 0.72 0.92 -32.57
C GLU A 105 0.96 1.18 -31.07
N LEU A 106 0.20 0.52 -30.19
CA LEU A 106 0.20 0.78 -28.74
C LEU A 106 1.15 -0.16 -28.00
N ALA A 107 1.78 0.36 -26.96
CA ALA A 107 2.66 -0.39 -26.07
C ALA A 107 1.88 -1.21 -25.01
N ILE A 108 0.78 -1.87 -25.39
CA ILE A 108 -0.02 -2.70 -24.47
C ILE A 108 0.52 -4.13 -24.50
N ASN A 109 1.34 -4.48 -23.52
CA ASN A 109 1.72 -5.87 -23.26
C ASN A 109 2.00 -6.09 -21.78
N GLN A 110 1.93 -7.35 -21.34
CA GLN A 110 2.07 -7.71 -19.94
C GLN A 110 3.38 -7.21 -19.30
N ASN A 111 4.51 -7.33 -19.98
CA ASN A 111 5.81 -6.90 -19.48
C ASN A 111 5.91 -5.38 -19.39
N THR A 112 5.37 -4.64 -20.36
CA THR A 112 5.33 -3.17 -20.32
C THR A 112 4.49 -2.70 -19.13
N ILE A 113 3.29 -3.25 -18.93
CA ILE A 113 2.42 -2.89 -17.80
C ILE A 113 3.10 -3.25 -16.47
N GLN A 114 3.78 -4.39 -16.38
CA GLN A 114 4.54 -4.76 -15.19
C GLN A 114 5.62 -3.73 -14.86
N ARG A 115 6.49 -3.41 -15.83
CA ARG A 115 7.56 -2.42 -15.65
C ARG A 115 7.01 -1.06 -15.25
N TYR A 116 5.93 -0.61 -15.90
CA TYR A 116 5.28 0.65 -15.57
C TYR A 116 4.71 0.66 -14.15
N ARG A 117 4.11 -0.44 -13.68
CA ARG A 117 3.64 -0.56 -12.28
C ARG A 117 4.80 -0.57 -11.30
N GLU A 118 5.90 -1.25 -11.61
CA GLU A 118 7.10 -1.24 -10.77
C GLU A 118 7.70 0.16 -10.65
N ASP A 119 7.85 0.87 -11.78
CA ASP A 119 8.38 2.24 -11.80
C ASP A 119 7.43 3.22 -11.10
N PHE A 120 6.11 3.08 -11.30
CA PHE A 120 5.11 3.85 -10.58
C PHE A 120 5.21 3.64 -9.07
N ARG A 121 5.28 2.40 -8.59
CA ARG A 121 5.40 2.08 -7.16
C ARG A 121 6.71 2.54 -6.56
N LYS A 122 7.83 2.37 -7.26
CA LYS A 122 9.15 2.90 -6.83
C LYS A 122 9.10 4.41 -6.70
N THR A 123 8.57 5.10 -7.71
CA THR A 123 8.49 6.56 -7.69
C THR A 123 7.57 7.04 -6.56
N LYS A 124 6.41 6.39 -6.38
CA LYS A 124 5.49 6.68 -5.27
C LYS A 124 6.17 6.48 -3.91
N ALA A 125 6.88 5.38 -3.71
CA ALA A 125 7.59 5.10 -2.46
C ALA A 125 8.70 6.13 -2.18
N THR A 126 9.50 6.49 -3.18
CA THR A 126 10.52 7.53 -3.07
C THR A 126 9.89 8.86 -2.69
N ARG A 127 8.77 9.25 -3.33
CA ARG A 127 8.12 10.52 -3.03
C ARG A 127 7.53 10.56 -1.63
N ILE A 128 6.90 9.47 -1.18
CA ILE A 128 6.43 9.34 0.20
C ILE A 128 7.60 9.51 1.18
N LYS A 129 8.75 8.88 0.89
CA LYS A 129 9.95 8.99 1.73
C LYS A 129 10.53 10.41 1.76
N GLU A 130 10.54 11.10 0.63
CA GLU A 130 10.96 12.52 0.55
C GLU A 130 10.02 13.42 1.35
N LEU A 131 8.71 13.30 1.14
CA LEU A 131 7.69 14.04 1.89
C LEU A 131 7.80 13.79 3.40
N PHE A 132 8.07 12.55 3.82
CA PHE A 132 8.26 12.23 5.22
C PHE A 132 9.48 12.93 5.83
N LYS A 133 10.58 13.07 5.05
CA LYS A 133 11.76 13.81 5.47
C LYS A 133 11.55 15.33 5.44
N GLU A 134 10.87 15.86 4.42
CA GLU A 134 10.55 17.29 4.29
C GLU A 134 9.72 17.78 5.50
N ASN A 135 8.88 16.92 6.05
CA ASN A 135 8.02 17.24 7.20
C ASN A 135 8.58 16.71 8.54
N GLU A 136 9.85 16.27 8.59
CA GLU A 136 10.56 15.58 9.68
C GLU A 136 9.82 15.56 11.03
N PRO A 137 8.96 14.55 11.27
CA PRO A 137 8.15 14.52 12.48
C PRO A 137 9.02 14.19 13.70
N SER A 138 8.79 14.90 14.82
CA SER A 138 9.59 14.75 16.04
C SER A 138 9.57 13.32 16.60
N PHE A 139 8.45 12.61 16.47
CA PHE A 139 8.32 11.20 16.77
C PHE A 139 7.11 10.62 16.01
N VAL A 140 7.20 9.33 15.66
CA VAL A 140 6.14 8.59 14.96
C VAL A 140 6.00 7.22 15.61
N CYS A 141 4.76 6.82 15.89
CA CYS A 141 4.41 5.46 16.28
C CYS A 141 3.70 4.76 15.12
N VAL A 142 4.24 3.61 14.71
CA VAL A 142 3.62 2.73 13.70
C VAL A 142 2.87 1.62 14.43
N HIS A 143 1.58 1.49 14.17
CA HIS A 143 0.76 0.40 14.71
C HIS A 143 1.04 -0.92 13.94
N TRP A 144 0.71 -2.06 14.54
CA TRP A 144 0.98 -3.38 13.95
C TRP A 144 0.19 -3.63 12.65
N ASP A 145 -0.92 -2.91 12.43
CA ASP A 145 -1.69 -2.92 11.20
C ASP A 145 -1.16 -1.94 10.13
N SER A 146 0.05 -1.38 10.32
CA SER A 146 0.71 -0.41 9.45
C SER A 146 0.08 0.99 9.41
N LYS A 147 -0.80 1.35 10.36
CA LYS A 147 -1.29 2.73 10.51
C LYS A 147 -0.28 3.61 11.26
N LEU A 148 -0.19 4.87 10.85
CA LEU A 148 0.50 5.92 11.61
C LEU A 148 -0.45 6.44 12.69
N LEU A 149 -0.02 6.35 13.94
CA LEU A 149 -0.78 6.92 15.05
C LEU A 149 -0.31 8.34 15.33
N PRO A 150 -1.22 9.25 15.72
CA PRO A 150 -0.83 10.51 16.33
C PRO A 150 0.12 10.21 17.48
N ALA A 151 1.20 10.97 17.51
CA ALA A 151 2.09 11.10 18.65
C ALA A 151 1.32 10.95 19.97
N LEU A 152 1.51 9.82 20.67
CA LEU A 152 1.07 9.65 22.05
C LEU A 152 1.91 10.62 22.87
N THR A 153 1.52 11.90 22.89
CA THR A 153 1.91 12.79 23.95
C THR A 153 1.27 12.18 25.19
N LEU A 154 2.01 11.29 25.85
CA LEU A 154 1.80 10.99 27.24
C LEU A 154 1.94 12.35 27.92
N SER A 155 0.81 13.04 28.08
CA SER A 155 0.67 14.08 29.07
C SER A 155 1.06 13.36 30.35
N LEU A 156 2.32 13.54 30.77
CA LEU A 156 2.74 13.39 32.14
C LEU A 156 1.84 14.32 32.92
N ARG A 157 0.60 13.87 33.17
CA ARG A 157 -0.33 14.49 34.08
C ARG A 157 0.41 14.48 35.39
N HIS A 158 0.78 15.68 35.81
CA HIS A 158 1.35 15.95 37.09
C HIS A 158 0.58 15.15 38.14
N PRO A 159 1.23 14.38 39.03
CA PRO A 159 0.51 13.66 40.07
C PRO A 159 -0.33 14.66 40.87
N PRO A 160 -1.58 14.31 41.25
CA PRO A 160 -2.41 15.22 42.04
C PRO A 160 -1.65 15.59 43.32
N GLN A 161 -1.48 16.89 43.54
CA GLN A 161 -0.90 17.42 44.77
C GLN A 161 -1.78 16.97 45.94
N PRO A 162 -1.20 16.45 47.03
CA PRO A 162 -1.97 16.03 48.19
C PRO A 162 -2.66 17.25 48.80
N ALA A 163 -3.99 17.16 48.93
CA ALA A 163 -4.76 18.12 49.72
C ALA A 163 -4.40 17.92 51.19
N TRP A 164 -3.73 18.91 51.77
CA TRP A 164 -3.67 19.12 53.21
C TRP A 164 -4.66 20.22 53.60
#